data_AF-A0A257X098-F1
#
_entry.id   AF-A0A257X098-F1
#
_cell.length_a   1.000
_cell.length_b   1.000
_cell.length_c   1.000
_cell.angle_alpha   90.00
_cell.angle_beta   90.00
_cell.angle_gamma   90.00
#
_symmetry.space_group_name_H-M   'P 1'
#
loop_
_entity.id
_entity.type
_entity.pdbx_description
1 polymer ?
#
loop_
_entity_poly.entity_id
_entity_poly.type
_entity_poly.pdbx_seq_one_letter_code
_entity_poly.pdbx_strand_id
1 'polypeptide(L)'
;MPQLPSGQHFALDVERLHKLIEDAFNAQWVHELMAIEKVEDLYPYIGIVLLRPAAKDQVSQVLAEGSLPVPEALEPLPSGHNLGNAHELTTTWSKEDQVAFNAFLNEPRLQTHLQVQLQAVEKAKERLLDKPDTTAGLLATYWKLGCHPLQEKENEAE
;
A
#
# COMPACT_ATOMS: atom_id res chain seq x y z
N MET A 1 -10.35 -13.63 6.05
CA MET A 1 -10.27 -12.96 4.73
C MET A 1 -11.65 -12.44 4.41
N PRO A 2 -11.79 -11.21 3.91
CA PRO A 2 -13.09 -10.71 3.49
C PRO A 2 -13.62 -11.56 2.31
N GLN A 3 -14.92 -11.77 2.31
CA GLN A 3 -15.66 -12.40 1.22
C GLN A 3 -16.74 -11.41 0.77
N LEU A 4 -16.80 -11.16 -0.53
CA LEU A 4 -17.84 -10.34 -1.14
C LEU A 4 -19.15 -11.15 -1.24
N PRO A 5 -20.32 -10.49 -1.27
CA PRO A 5 -21.62 -11.13 -1.49
C PRO A 5 -21.68 -12.09 -2.70
N SER A 6 -20.93 -11.82 -3.78
CA SER A 6 -20.79 -12.73 -4.93
C SER A 6 -20.05 -14.04 -4.63
N GLY A 7 -19.44 -14.17 -3.45
CA GLY A 7 -18.59 -15.29 -3.06
C GLY A 7 -17.11 -15.08 -3.41
N GLN A 8 -16.75 -13.99 -4.10
CA GLN A 8 -15.37 -13.66 -4.41
C GLN A 8 -14.59 -13.28 -3.14
N HIS A 9 -13.39 -13.81 -3.01
CA HIS A 9 -12.49 -13.49 -1.90
C HIS A 9 -11.40 -12.53 -2.36
N PHE A 10 -10.97 -11.64 -1.48
CA PHE A 10 -9.84 -10.76 -1.73
C PHE A 10 -8.98 -10.56 -0.48
N ALA A 11 -7.78 -10.04 -0.70
CA ALA A 11 -6.83 -9.65 0.33
C ALA A 11 -6.15 -8.33 -0.08
N LEU A 12 -5.53 -7.67 0.90
CA LEU A 12 -4.67 -6.52 0.66
C LEU A 12 -3.23 -6.96 0.85
N ASP A 13 -2.36 -6.49 -0.04
CA ASP A 13 -0.94 -6.76 -0.04
C ASP A 13 -0.15 -5.48 0.18
N VAL A 14 0.73 -5.48 1.17
CA VAL A 14 1.54 -4.33 1.59
C VAL A 14 3.02 -4.48 1.21
N GLU A 15 3.39 -5.55 0.49
CA GLU A 15 4.80 -5.85 0.17
C GLU A 15 5.50 -4.68 -0.54
N ARG A 16 4.81 -3.98 -1.44
CA ARG A 16 5.37 -2.82 -2.14
C ARG A 16 5.71 -1.67 -1.18
N LEU A 17 4.86 -1.43 -0.18
CA LEU A 17 5.14 -0.43 0.86
C LEU A 17 6.35 -0.85 1.71
N HIS A 18 6.45 -2.12 2.07
CA HIS A 18 7.59 -2.63 2.84
C HIS A 18 8.89 -2.49 2.06
N LYS A 19 8.90 -2.83 0.77
CA LYS A 19 10.04 -2.60 -0.13
C LYS A 19 10.44 -1.12 -0.20
N LEU A 20 9.46 -0.21 -0.29
CA LEU A 20 9.72 1.23 -0.26
C LEU A 20 10.41 1.67 1.04
N ILE A 21 9.96 1.13 2.18
CA ILE A 21 10.56 1.41 3.50
C ILE A 21 11.97 0.82 3.62
N GLU A 22 12.19 -0.41 3.14
CA GLU A 22 13.50 -1.06 3.14
C GLU A 22 14.50 -0.32 2.27
N ASP A 23 14.07 0.12 1.09
CA ASP A 23 14.88 0.85 0.12
C ASP A 23 14.92 2.37 0.38
N ALA A 24 14.36 2.86 1.49
CA ALA A 24 14.24 4.27 1.82
C ALA A 24 15.59 5.04 1.80
N PHE A 25 16.70 4.34 2.10
CA PHE A 25 18.05 4.92 2.06
C PHE A 25 18.64 5.04 0.65
N ASN A 26 17.94 4.54 -0.36
CA ASN A 26 18.26 4.81 -1.75
C ASN A 26 17.65 6.16 -2.14
N ALA A 27 18.51 7.09 -2.57
CA ALA A 27 18.14 8.46 -2.94
C ALA A 27 16.96 8.54 -3.92
N GLN A 28 16.79 7.52 -4.79
CA GLN A 28 15.71 7.50 -5.77
C GLN A 28 14.31 7.40 -5.13
N TRP A 29 14.17 6.80 -3.95
CA TRP A 29 12.87 6.52 -3.32
C TRP A 29 12.52 7.48 -2.20
N VAL A 30 13.45 8.34 -1.80
CA VAL A 30 13.28 9.25 -0.67
C VAL A 30 12.04 10.13 -0.85
N HIS A 31 11.85 10.70 -2.03
CA HIS A 31 10.72 11.58 -2.29
C HIS A 31 9.37 10.85 -2.22
N GLU A 32 9.28 9.63 -2.75
CA GLU A 32 8.07 8.80 -2.65
C GLU A 32 7.71 8.48 -1.20
N LEU A 33 8.70 8.12 -0.37
CA LEU A 33 8.48 7.88 1.04
C LEU A 33 8.11 9.16 1.80
N MET A 34 8.81 10.27 1.53
CA MET A 34 8.61 11.54 2.22
C MET A 34 7.24 12.17 1.92
N ALA A 35 6.68 11.91 0.74
CA ALA A 35 5.36 12.39 0.32
C ALA A 35 4.17 11.71 1.02
N ILE A 36 4.37 10.58 1.72
CA ILE A 36 3.29 9.85 2.40
C ILE A 36 3.00 10.50 3.76
N GLU A 37 1.98 11.32 3.91
CA GLU A 37 1.70 12.05 5.16
C GLU A 37 0.50 11.50 5.94
N LYS A 38 -0.45 10.88 5.24
CA LYS A 38 -1.69 10.34 5.80
C LYS A 38 -1.97 8.93 5.26
N VAL A 39 -2.98 8.27 5.82
CA VAL A 39 -3.34 6.89 5.48
C VAL A 39 -3.70 6.74 3.99
N GLU A 40 -4.38 7.73 3.42
CA GLU A 40 -4.79 7.72 2.02
C GLU A 40 -3.59 7.72 1.07
N ASP A 41 -2.45 8.29 1.48
CA ASP A 41 -1.23 8.31 0.67
C ASP A 41 -0.56 6.93 0.60
N LEU A 42 -0.95 6.00 1.48
CA LEU A 42 -0.51 4.60 1.41
C LEU A 42 -1.21 3.83 0.27
N TYR A 43 -2.37 4.30 -0.18
CA TYR A 43 -3.24 3.54 -1.09
C TYR A 43 -2.56 3.11 -2.40
N PRO A 44 -1.71 3.92 -3.06
CA PRO A 44 -0.96 3.50 -4.25
C PRO A 44 0.03 2.34 -4.02
N TYR A 45 0.40 2.08 -2.76
CA TYR A 45 1.37 1.06 -2.37
C TYR A 45 0.73 -0.21 -1.79
N ILE A 46 -0.60 -0.23 -1.66
CA ILE A 46 -1.33 -1.38 -1.12
C ILE A 46 -2.06 -2.08 -2.27
N GLY A 47 -1.52 -3.21 -2.69
CA GLY A 47 -2.08 -4.04 -3.75
C GLY A 47 -3.39 -4.70 -3.33
N ILE A 48 -4.29 -4.90 -4.30
CA ILE A 48 -5.49 -5.73 -4.13
C ILE A 48 -5.19 -7.09 -4.76
N VAL A 49 -5.36 -8.16 -3.98
CA VAL A 49 -5.15 -9.53 -4.44
C VAL A 49 -6.50 -10.24 -4.44
N LEU A 50 -6.88 -10.80 -5.58
CA LEU A 50 -8.09 -11.62 -5.69
C LEU A 50 -7.73 -13.06 -5.40
N LEU A 51 -8.66 -13.82 -4.84
CA LEU A 51 -8.48 -15.23 -4.56
C LEU A 51 -9.39 -16.03 -5.48
N ARG A 52 -8.83 -17.03 -6.15
CA ARG A 52 -9.58 -17.93 -7.05
C ARG A 52 -9.36 -19.38 -6.63
N PRO A 53 -10.24 -20.33 -7.03
CA PRO A 53 -10.01 -21.74 -6.80
C PRO A 53 -8.64 -22.17 -7.34
N ALA A 54 -7.85 -22.82 -6.50
CA ALA A 54 -6.51 -23.29 -6.86
C ALA A 54 -6.61 -24.26 -8.05
N ALA A 55 -5.79 -24.03 -9.08
CA ALA A 55 -5.59 -25.06 -10.09
C ALA A 55 -4.85 -26.23 -9.43
N LYS A 56 -5.21 -27.48 -9.75
CA LYS A 56 -4.71 -28.69 -9.07
C LYS A 56 -3.17 -28.84 -9.01
N ASP A 57 -2.41 -28.01 -9.73
CA ASP A 57 -0.95 -28.12 -9.89
C ASP A 57 -0.16 -26.82 -9.64
N GLN A 58 -0.74 -25.78 -9.01
CA GLN A 58 0.01 -24.52 -8.74
C GLN A 58 0.46 -24.38 -7.28
N VAL A 59 1.74 -24.01 -7.12
CA VAL A 59 2.38 -23.70 -5.83
C VAL A 59 1.82 -22.39 -5.32
N SER A 60 1.19 -22.43 -4.14
CA SER A 60 0.57 -21.28 -3.47
C SER A 60 1.56 -20.12 -3.32
N GLN A 61 1.18 -18.93 -3.78
CA GLN A 61 1.94 -17.70 -3.50
C GLN A 61 1.88 -17.39 -2.00
N VAL A 62 3.03 -17.08 -1.42
CA VAL A 62 3.17 -16.75 0.00
C VAL A 62 2.59 -15.36 0.23
N LEU A 63 1.49 -15.28 0.99
CA LEU A 63 0.95 -14.00 1.46
C LEU A 63 1.89 -13.39 2.52
N ALA A 64 1.80 -12.07 2.69
CA ALA A 64 2.58 -11.32 3.68
C ALA A 64 2.43 -11.88 5.11
N GLU A 65 3.50 -11.70 5.91
CA GLU A 65 3.60 -12.13 7.29
C GLU A 65 2.50 -11.46 8.15
N GLY A 66 1.65 -12.26 8.80
CA GLY A 66 0.49 -11.80 9.57
C GLY A 66 -0.86 -11.88 8.84
N SER A 67 -0.90 -12.34 7.59
CA SER A 67 -2.16 -12.69 6.92
C SER A 67 -2.80 -13.94 7.55
N LEU A 68 -4.13 -14.06 7.43
CA LEU A 68 -4.81 -15.32 7.74
C LEU A 68 -4.40 -16.38 6.68
N PRO A 69 -4.26 -17.66 7.07
CA PRO A 69 -3.87 -18.71 6.13
C PRO A 69 -4.86 -18.79 4.97
N VAL A 70 -4.33 -18.90 3.75
CA VAL A 70 -5.13 -19.14 2.54
C VAL A 70 -5.84 -20.49 2.71
N PRO A 71 -7.18 -20.56 2.55
CA PRO A 71 -7.88 -21.83 2.52
C PRO A 71 -7.26 -22.75 1.45
N GLU A 72 -7.06 -24.05 1.75
CA GLU A 72 -6.36 -25.01 0.87
C GLU A 72 -6.87 -25.08 -0.58
N ALA A 73 -8.10 -24.61 -0.82
CA ALA A 73 -8.73 -24.61 -2.14
C ALA A 73 -8.58 -23.29 -2.92
N LEU A 74 -7.88 -22.28 -2.40
CA LEU A 74 -7.74 -20.97 -3.04
C LEU A 74 -6.28 -20.62 -3.32
N GLU A 75 -6.03 -19.89 -4.41
CA GLU A 75 -4.73 -19.32 -4.75
C GLU A 75 -4.81 -17.80 -4.95
N PRO A 76 -3.76 -17.04 -4.60
CA PRO A 76 -3.72 -15.60 -4.84
C PRO A 76 -3.50 -15.31 -6.32
N LEU A 77 -4.30 -14.39 -6.85
CA LEU A 77 -4.16 -13.82 -8.19
C LEU A 77 -3.98 -12.30 -8.04
N PRO A 78 -2.81 -11.75 -8.39
CA PRO A 78 -2.59 -10.31 -8.42
C PRO A 78 -3.65 -9.65 -9.32
N SER A 79 -4.42 -8.70 -8.77
CA SER A 79 -5.45 -8.01 -9.57
C SER A 79 -4.86 -7.04 -10.58
N GLY A 80 -3.60 -6.60 -10.39
CA GLY A 80 -2.99 -5.49 -11.11
C GLY A 80 -3.41 -4.11 -10.58
N HIS A 81 -4.30 -4.06 -9.57
CA HIS A 81 -4.78 -2.83 -8.94
C HIS A 81 -4.27 -2.68 -7.51
N ASN A 82 -4.29 -1.45 -7.03
CA ASN A 82 -4.02 -1.04 -5.65
C ASN A 82 -5.21 -0.25 -5.10
N LEU A 83 -5.17 0.15 -3.83
CA LEU A 83 -6.26 0.93 -3.25
C LEU A 83 -6.45 2.30 -3.93
N GLY A 84 -5.38 2.88 -4.49
CA GLY A 84 -5.42 4.17 -5.18
C GLY A 84 -6.23 4.13 -6.49
N ASN A 85 -6.23 2.99 -7.19
CA ASN A 85 -7.05 2.77 -8.39
C ASN A 85 -8.12 1.69 -8.20
N ALA A 86 -8.52 1.41 -6.96
CA ALA A 86 -9.51 0.38 -6.65
C ALA A 86 -10.84 0.59 -7.39
N HIS A 87 -11.22 1.85 -7.64
CA HIS A 87 -12.44 2.18 -8.38
C HIS A 87 -12.46 1.55 -9.78
N GLU A 88 -11.32 1.44 -10.46
CA GLU A 88 -11.22 0.81 -11.78
C GLU A 88 -11.60 -0.68 -11.70
N LEU A 89 -11.06 -1.38 -10.70
CA LEU A 89 -11.35 -2.79 -10.44
C LEU A 89 -12.84 -3.01 -10.12
N THR A 90 -13.40 -2.18 -9.24
CA THR A 90 -14.75 -2.38 -8.71
C THR A 90 -15.86 -1.94 -9.67
N THR A 91 -15.54 -1.22 -10.76
CA THR A 91 -16.55 -0.84 -11.79
C THR A 91 -17.28 -2.05 -12.39
N THR A 92 -16.62 -3.20 -12.44
CA THR A 92 -17.17 -4.45 -12.97
C THR A 92 -17.95 -5.27 -11.93
N TRP A 93 -17.89 -4.89 -10.66
CA TRP A 93 -18.52 -5.61 -9.57
C TRP A 93 -20.00 -5.24 -9.42
N SER A 94 -20.76 -6.12 -8.77
CA SER A 94 -22.13 -5.81 -8.35
C SER A 94 -22.15 -4.63 -7.36
N LYS A 95 -23.30 -3.97 -7.22
CA LYS A 95 -23.44 -2.87 -6.25
C LYS A 95 -23.25 -3.36 -4.82
N GLU A 96 -23.72 -4.57 -4.54
CA GLU A 96 -23.60 -5.23 -3.25
C GLU A 96 -22.13 -5.49 -2.90
N ASP A 97 -21.33 -5.94 -3.87
CA ASP A 97 -19.89 -6.16 -3.70
C ASP A 97 -19.13 -4.84 -3.52
N GLN A 98 -19.48 -3.79 -4.27
CA GLN A 98 -18.91 -2.45 -4.08
C GLN A 98 -19.18 -1.92 -2.66
N VAL A 99 -20.42 -2.08 -2.16
CA VAL A 99 -20.79 -1.67 -0.80
C VAL A 99 -20.04 -2.50 0.24
N ALA A 100 -19.95 -3.82 0.06
CA ALA A 100 -19.22 -4.70 0.98
C ALA A 100 -17.72 -4.38 1.03
N PHE A 101 -17.11 -4.10 -0.12
CA PHE A 101 -15.72 -3.69 -0.21
C PHE A 101 -15.47 -2.35 0.48
N ASN A 102 -16.31 -1.35 0.23
CA ASN A 102 -16.23 -0.06 0.92
C ASN A 102 -16.46 -0.21 2.43
N ALA A 103 -17.38 -1.07 2.86
CA ALA A 103 -17.59 -1.36 4.28
C ALA A 103 -16.33 -1.96 4.90
N PHE A 104 -15.68 -2.93 4.22
CA PHE A 104 -14.41 -3.51 4.65
C PHE A 104 -13.31 -2.44 4.75
N LEU A 105 -13.19 -1.54 3.77
CA LEU A 105 -12.22 -0.44 3.80
C LEU A 105 -12.40 0.45 5.04
N ASN A 106 -13.63 0.58 5.54
CA ASN A 106 -13.95 1.38 6.72
C ASN A 106 -13.94 0.58 8.04
N GLU A 107 -13.56 -0.70 8.03
CA GLU A 107 -13.52 -1.51 9.26
C GLU A 107 -12.43 -1.00 10.22
N PRO A 108 -12.74 -0.85 11.53
CA PRO A 108 -11.76 -0.36 12.52
C PRO A 108 -10.47 -1.18 12.56
N ARG A 109 -10.55 -2.49 12.32
CA ARG A 109 -9.38 -3.38 12.29
C ARG A 109 -8.45 -3.04 11.13
N LEU A 110 -8.99 -2.81 9.94
CA LEU A 110 -8.19 -2.43 8.79
C LEU A 110 -7.60 -1.03 8.98
N GLN A 111 -8.40 -0.08 9.45
CA GLN A 111 -7.93 1.28 9.74
C GLN A 111 -6.77 1.27 10.76
N THR A 112 -6.88 0.46 11.81
CA THR A 112 -5.79 0.25 12.78
C THR A 112 -4.54 -0.33 12.11
N HIS A 113 -4.70 -1.30 11.21
CA HIS A 113 -3.58 -1.87 10.48
C HIS A 113 -2.89 -0.84 9.57
N LEU A 114 -3.65 -0.03 8.82
CA LEU A 114 -3.12 1.04 7.97
C LEU A 114 -2.39 2.11 8.80
N GLN A 115 -2.91 2.44 9.98
CA GLN A 115 -2.23 3.36 10.89
C GLN A 115 -0.87 2.82 11.36
N VAL A 116 -0.77 1.51 11.61
CA VAL A 116 0.52 0.86 11.93
C VAL A 116 1.50 0.96 10.76
N GLN A 117 1.02 0.79 9.52
CA GLN A 117 1.87 0.98 8.34
C GLN A 117 2.35 2.43 8.20
N LEU A 118 1.46 3.41 8.42
CA LEU A 118 1.84 4.82 8.43
C LEU A 118 2.90 5.13 9.50
N GLN A 119 2.76 4.55 10.70
CA GLN A 119 3.78 4.68 11.75
C GLN A 119 5.13 4.06 11.34
N ALA A 120 5.14 2.99 10.55
CA ALA A 120 6.38 2.41 10.04
C ALA A 120 7.05 3.35 9.02
N VAL A 121 6.27 3.99 8.15
CA VAL A 121 6.75 5.04 7.24
C VAL A 121 7.34 6.22 8.01
N GLU A 122 6.63 6.75 9.01
CA GLU A 122 7.12 7.88 9.82
C GLU A 122 8.45 7.56 10.52
N LYS A 123 8.58 6.36 11.10
CA LYS A 123 9.86 5.90 11.67
C LYS A 123 10.98 5.82 10.63
N ALA A 124 10.67 5.45 9.38
CA ALA A 124 11.65 5.42 8.31
C ALA A 124 12.09 6.85 7.92
N LYS A 125 11.16 7.81 7.84
CA LYS A 125 11.47 9.22 7.62
C LYS A 125 12.34 9.81 8.73
N GLU A 126 12.02 9.55 10.00
CA GLU A 126 12.84 9.95 11.14
C GLU A 126 14.28 9.46 10.99
N ARG A 127 14.47 8.17 10.66
CA ARG A 127 15.80 7.58 10.45
C ARG A 127 16.57 8.20 9.29
N LEU A 128 15.90 8.69 8.24
CA LEU A 128 16.54 9.42 7.15
C LEU A 128 16.99 10.81 7.61
N LEU A 129 16.13 11.52 8.32
CA LEU A 129 16.40 12.86 8.85
C LEU A 129 17.52 12.86 9.90
N ASP A 130 17.70 11.76 10.63
CA ASP A 130 18.81 11.56 11.57
C ASP A 130 20.17 11.34 10.89
N LYS A 131 20.21 11.18 9.56
CA LYS A 131 21.44 10.94 8.77
C LYS A 131 21.63 11.94 7.63
N PRO A 132 21.70 13.26 7.92
CA PRO A 132 21.79 14.30 6.90
C PRO A 132 23.11 14.29 6.12
N ASP A 133 24.12 13.54 6.59
CA ASP A 133 25.41 13.32 5.94
C ASP A 133 25.33 12.34 4.75
N THR A 134 24.23 11.59 4.64
CA THR A 134 23.97 10.72 3.49
C THR A 134 23.19 11.47 2.40
N THR A 135 23.35 11.08 1.13
CA THR A 135 22.56 11.65 0.02
C THR A 135 21.05 11.53 0.28
N ALA A 136 20.60 10.38 0.79
CA ALA A 136 19.18 10.17 1.09
C ALA A 136 18.68 11.07 2.23
N GLY A 137 19.45 11.22 3.31
CA GLY A 137 19.10 12.12 4.41
C GLY A 137 19.13 13.60 4.03
N LEU A 138 20.07 14.01 3.16
CA LEU A 138 20.08 15.35 2.58
C LEU A 138 18.82 15.63 1.76
N LEU A 139 18.41 14.71 0.89
CA LEU A 139 17.17 14.84 0.11
C LEU A 139 15.93 14.88 1.01
N ALA A 140 15.89 14.03 2.05
CA ALA A 140 14.82 14.05 3.05
C ALA A 140 14.77 15.39 3.80
N THR A 141 15.94 15.98 4.09
CA THR A 141 16.05 17.31 4.72
C THR A 141 15.53 18.40 3.79
N TYR A 142 15.88 18.37 2.50
CA TYR A 142 15.33 19.30 1.51
C TYR A 142 13.81 19.19 1.41
N TRP A 143 13.27 17.97 1.42
CA TRP A 143 11.82 17.76 1.40
C TRP A 143 11.14 18.37 2.62
N LYS A 144 11.69 18.11 3.82
CA LYS A 144 11.17 18.67 5.08
C LYS A 144 11.21 20.20 5.11
N LEU A 145 12.20 20.80 4.47
CA LEU A 145 12.36 22.26 4.40
C LEU A 145 11.54 22.90 3.26
N GLY A 146 10.84 22.11 2.45
CA GLY A 146 10.07 22.63 1.31
C GLY A 146 10.92 23.14 0.16
N CYS A 147 12.19 22.73 0.08
CA CYS A 147 13.14 23.16 -0.96
C CYS A 147 13.63 22.00 -1.83
N HIS A 148 12.93 20.86 -1.81
CA HIS A 148 13.26 19.75 -2.69
C HIS A 148 12.82 20.08 -4.14
N PRO A 149 13.66 19.83 -5.17
CA PRO A 149 13.34 20.16 -6.56
C PRO A 149 12.04 19.52 -7.11
N LEU A 150 11.58 18.44 -6.48
CA LEU A 150 10.31 17.78 -6.85
C LEU A 150 9.07 18.41 -6.19
N GLN A 151 9.24 19.31 -5.21
CA GLN A 151 8.15 20.07 -4.59
C GLN A 151 7.82 21.36 -5.38
N GLU A 152 8.79 21.91 -6.11
CA GLU A 152 8.62 23.20 -6.82
C GLU A 152 7.59 23.14 -7.96
N LYS A 153 7.33 21.96 -8.53
CA LYS A 153 6.36 21.80 -9.63
C LYS A 153 4.90 22.06 -9.23
N GLU A 154 4.57 22.06 -7.94
CA GLU A 154 3.22 22.41 -7.46
C GLU A 154 3.02 23.92 -7.30
N ASN A 155 4.09 24.71 -7.13
CA ASN A 155 4.02 26.13 -6.79
C ASN A 155 3.99 27.10 -8.00
N GLU A 156 4.18 26.60 -9.23
CA GLU A 156 4.18 27.42 -10.46
C GLU A 156 2.82 27.42 -11.19
N ALA A 157 1.78 26.83 -10.61
CA ALA A 157 0.44 26.69 -11.20
C ALA A 157 -0.66 27.55 -10.54
N GLU A 158 -0.30 28.56 -9.73
CA GLU A 158 -1.22 29.59 -9.22
C GLU A 158 -1.19 30.90 -10.02
#